data_AF-A0A358CM71-F1
#
_entry.id   AF-A0A358CM71-F1
#
_cell.length_a   1.000
_cell.length_b   1.000
_cell.length_c   1.000
_cell.angle_alpha   90.00
_cell.angle_beta   90.00
_cell.angle_gamma   90.00
#
_symmetry.space_group_name_H-M   'P 1'
#
loop_
_entity.id
_entity.type
_entity.pdbx_description
1 polymer ?
#
loop_
_entity_poly.entity_id
_entity_poly.type
_entity_poly.pdbx_seq_one_letter_code
_entity_poly.pdbx_strand_id
1 'polypeptide(L)'
;MTTSPAKNRYHDAPRAADFTIDQAWDTYSAAEHDRWDRLFLRQREIAKGRASEVALKAMAELELSASGIPNMAELSDKLEKITGWRVVPVAELVP
;
A
#
# COMPACT_ATOMS: atom_id res chain seq x y z
N MET A 1 -1.93 -6.10 -35.21
CA MET A 1 -1.90 -6.88 -33.96
C MET A 1 -1.89 -5.88 -32.82
N THR A 2 -3.02 -5.72 -32.12
CA THR A 2 -3.12 -4.81 -30.97
C THR A 2 -2.65 -5.56 -29.73
N THR A 3 -1.49 -5.18 -29.21
CA THR A 3 -0.95 -5.72 -27.95
C THR A 3 -1.90 -5.33 -26.82
N SER A 4 -2.41 -6.32 -26.06
CA SER A 4 -3.19 -6.03 -24.85
C SER A 4 -2.31 -5.25 -23.87
N PRO A 5 -2.83 -4.21 -23.20
CA PRO A 5 -2.05 -3.47 -22.22
C PRO A 5 -1.64 -4.42 -21.08
N ALA A 6 -0.42 -4.22 -20.57
CA ALA A 6 0.07 -4.97 -19.42
C ALA A 6 -0.89 -4.80 -18.24
N LYS A 7 -1.24 -5.90 -17.58
CA LYS A 7 -2.16 -5.90 -16.41
C LYS A 7 -1.51 -5.28 -15.16
N ASN A 8 -0.18 -5.21 -15.11
CA ASN A 8 0.58 -4.64 -14.01
C ASN A 8 1.13 -3.26 -14.42
N ARG A 9 0.82 -2.22 -13.64
CA ARG A 9 1.35 -0.87 -13.85
C ARG A 9 2.87 -0.82 -13.80
N TYR A 10 3.50 -1.67 -13.00
CA TYR A 10 4.93 -1.67 -12.76
C TYR A 10 5.71 -2.63 -13.68
N HIS A 11 5.10 -3.13 -14.77
CA HIS A 11 5.73 -4.07 -15.69
C HIS A 11 7.13 -3.59 -16.14
N ASP A 12 7.21 -2.35 -16.62
CA ASP A 12 8.43 -1.72 -17.13
C ASP A 12 9.10 -0.77 -16.13
N ALA A 13 8.71 -0.80 -14.84
CA ALA A 13 9.32 0.06 -13.84
C ALA A 13 10.82 -0.25 -13.67
N PRO A 14 11.70 0.77 -13.61
CA PRO A 14 13.09 0.57 -13.24
C PRO A 14 13.19 -0.07 -11.86
N ARG A 15 14.03 -1.09 -11.72
CA ARG A 15 14.25 -1.83 -10.47
C ARG A 15 15.67 -1.58 -9.98
N ALA A 16 15.82 -1.29 -8.68
CA ALA A 16 17.11 -1.24 -8.02
C ALA A 16 17.68 -2.66 -7.81
N ALA A 17 18.94 -2.75 -7.35
CA ALA A 17 19.62 -4.03 -7.12
C ALA A 17 18.94 -4.89 -6.03
N ASP A 18 18.20 -4.26 -5.13
CA ASP A 18 17.39 -4.89 -4.08
C ASP A 18 15.91 -5.05 -4.47
N PHE A 19 15.61 -4.97 -5.77
CA PHE A 19 14.28 -5.10 -6.37
C PHE A 19 13.29 -3.98 -6.05
N THR A 20 13.71 -2.95 -5.29
CA THR A 20 12.85 -1.80 -5.01
C THR A 20 12.59 -0.97 -6.27
N ILE A 21 11.42 -0.33 -6.30
CA ILE A 21 10.99 0.56 -7.38
C ILE A 21 10.54 1.91 -6.80
N ASP A 22 10.21 2.87 -7.65
CA ASP A 22 9.43 4.04 -7.22
C ASP A 22 7.93 3.72 -7.27
N GLN A 23 7.19 4.07 -6.21
CA GLN A 23 5.74 3.97 -6.23
C GLN A 23 5.19 5.05 -7.18
N ALA A 24 4.47 4.64 -8.23
CA ALA A 24 3.82 5.55 -9.16
C ALA A 24 2.49 6.06 -8.56
N TRP A 25 2.54 6.66 -7.37
CA TRP A 25 1.35 6.96 -6.57
C TRP A 25 0.37 7.90 -7.30
N ASP A 26 0.89 8.93 -7.97
CA ASP A 26 0.07 9.91 -8.71
C ASP A 26 -0.70 9.33 -9.90
N THR A 27 -0.43 8.08 -10.27
CA THR A 27 -1.10 7.39 -11.38
C THR A 27 -2.30 6.55 -10.94
N TYR A 28 -2.52 6.38 -9.63
CA TYR A 28 -3.73 5.74 -9.13
C TYR A 28 -4.94 6.63 -9.42
N SER A 29 -5.94 6.05 -10.06
CA SER A 29 -7.21 6.72 -10.33
C SER A 29 -8.03 6.91 -9.07
N ALA A 30 -8.94 7.90 -9.08
CA ALA A 30 -9.90 8.10 -7.99
C ALA A 30 -10.72 6.82 -7.69
N ALA A 31 -11.03 6.01 -8.71
CA ALA A 31 -11.74 4.74 -8.54
C ALA A 31 -10.89 3.65 -7.84
N GLU A 32 -9.57 3.69 -7.97
CA GLU A 32 -8.65 2.81 -7.26
C GLU A 32 -8.51 3.24 -5.79
N HIS A 33 -8.41 4.55 -5.53
CA HIS A 33 -8.44 5.10 -4.17
C HIS A 33 -9.75 4.74 -3.45
N ASP A 34 -10.91 4.99 -4.08
CA ASP A 34 -12.22 4.66 -3.52
C ASP A 34 -12.38 3.15 -3.27
N ARG A 35 -11.82 2.30 -4.16
CA ARG A 35 -11.80 0.85 -3.94
C ARG A 35 -11.01 0.47 -2.69
N TRP A 36 -9.84 1.09 -2.48
CA TRP A 36 -9.06 0.88 -1.27
C TRP A 36 -9.87 1.25 -0.03
N ASP A 37 -10.52 2.41 -0.01
CA ASP A 37 -11.32 2.87 1.13
C ASP A 37 -12.42 1.88 1.49
N ARG A 38 -13.19 1.42 0.49
CA ARG A 38 -14.25 0.43 0.74
C ARG A 38 -13.72 -0.87 1.30
N LEU A 39 -12.58 -1.36 0.77
CA LEU A 39 -11.96 -2.59 1.25
C LEU A 39 -11.45 -2.42 2.69
N PHE A 40 -10.72 -1.33 2.95
CA PHE A 40 -10.15 -1.04 4.27
C PHE A 40 -11.24 -0.88 5.33
N LEU A 41 -12.27 -0.06 5.06
CA LEU A 41 -13.41 0.13 5.95
C LEU A 41 -14.11 -1.19 6.27
N ARG A 42 -14.38 -2.01 5.24
CA ARG A 42 -15.00 -3.33 5.43
C ARG A 42 -14.13 -4.24 6.31
N GLN A 43 -12.83 -4.30 6.05
CA GLN A 43 -11.92 -5.16 6.81
C GLN A 43 -11.75 -4.70 8.27
N ARG A 44 -11.72 -3.39 8.51
CA ARG A 44 -11.65 -2.85 9.87
C ARG A 44 -12.83 -3.30 10.72
N GLU A 45 -14.03 -3.34 10.16
CA GLU A 45 -15.22 -3.84 10.87
C GLU A 45 -15.17 -5.35 11.08
N ILE A 46 -14.77 -6.12 10.05
CA ILE A 46 -14.61 -7.58 10.12
C ILE A 46 -13.55 -8.00 11.16
N ALA A 47 -12.51 -7.20 11.35
CA ALA A 47 -11.40 -7.50 12.25
C ALA A 47 -11.76 -7.38 13.73
N LYS A 48 -12.82 -6.64 14.09
CA LYS A 48 -13.28 -6.48 15.48
C LYS A 48 -13.65 -7.85 16.07
N GLY A 49 -13.03 -8.21 17.19
CA GLY A 49 -13.22 -9.51 17.84
C GLY A 49 -12.54 -10.69 17.12
N ARG A 50 -11.70 -10.44 16.10
CA ARG A 50 -10.94 -11.48 15.38
C ARG A 50 -9.44 -11.21 15.37
N ALA A 51 -9.04 -9.96 15.13
CA ALA A 51 -7.65 -9.54 15.20
C ALA A 51 -7.23 -9.31 16.65
N SER A 52 -5.92 -9.41 16.93
CA SER A 52 -5.37 -9.05 18.23
C SER A 52 -5.57 -7.55 18.49
N GLU A 53 -5.64 -7.17 19.78
CA GLU A 53 -5.77 -5.77 20.19
C GLU A 53 -4.61 -4.91 19.64
N VAL A 54 -3.40 -5.47 19.59
CA VAL A 54 -2.21 -4.80 19.02
C VAL A 54 -2.43 -4.45 17.55
N ALA A 55 -2.99 -5.36 16.75
CA ALA A 55 -3.27 -5.09 15.34
C ALA A 55 -4.37 -4.04 15.17
N LEU A 56 -5.43 -4.09 15.98
CA LEU A 56 -6.51 -3.09 15.95
C LEU A 56 -5.99 -1.70 16.33
N LYS A 57 -5.13 -1.61 17.34
CA LYS A 57 -4.48 -0.37 17.77
C LYS A 57 -3.54 0.16 16.68
N ALA A 58 -2.69 -0.70 16.13
CA ALA A 58 -1.78 -0.30 15.05
C ALA A 58 -2.51 0.20 13.80
N MET A 59 -3.64 -0.41 13.43
CA MET A 59 -4.47 0.08 12.32
C MET A 59 -5.07 1.47 12.59
N ALA A 60 -5.37 1.79 13.84
CA ALA A 60 -5.86 3.11 14.24
C ALA A 60 -4.72 4.15 14.32
N GLU A 61 -3.53 3.76 14.81
CA GLU A 61 -2.39 4.67 14.99
C GLU A 61 -1.64 4.97 13.69
N LEU A 62 -1.43 3.95 12.85
CA LEU A 62 -0.72 4.13 11.58
C LEU A 62 -1.56 4.90 10.56
N GLU A 63 -2.88 5.02 10.79
CA GLU A 63 -3.85 5.64 9.89
C GLU A 63 -3.48 5.34 8.44
N LEU A 64 -3.43 4.03 8.11
CA LEU A 64 -2.81 3.52 6.88
C LEU A 64 -3.24 4.30 5.63
N SER A 65 -4.45 4.85 5.64
CA SER A 65 -4.78 5.99 4.79
C SER A 65 -5.79 6.93 5.46
N ALA A 66 -5.59 8.24 5.31
CA ALA A 66 -6.64 9.23 5.60
C ALA A 66 -7.79 9.17 4.56
N SER A 67 -7.50 8.69 3.35
CA SER A 67 -8.41 8.35 2.24
C SER A 67 -7.60 7.83 1.04
N GLY A 68 -8.03 6.73 0.43
CA GLY A 68 -7.43 6.12 -0.76
C GLY A 68 -6.21 5.23 -0.51
N ILE A 69 -5.55 4.78 -1.59
CA ILE A 69 -4.31 3.99 -1.52
C ILE A 69 -3.20 4.81 -0.82
N PRO A 70 -2.45 4.25 0.14
CA PRO A 70 -1.42 4.98 0.88
C PRO A 70 -0.25 5.40 -0.02
N ASN A 71 0.25 6.62 0.18
CA ASN A 71 1.57 7.00 -0.27
C ASN A 71 2.59 6.31 0.64
N MET A 72 3.39 5.39 0.09
CA MET A 72 4.31 4.56 0.86
C MET A 72 5.48 5.36 1.45
N ALA A 73 5.87 6.48 0.85
CA ALA A 73 6.90 7.35 1.41
C ALA A 73 6.39 8.02 2.68
N GLU A 74 5.21 8.65 2.61
CA GLU A 74 4.57 9.29 3.78
C GLU A 74 4.26 8.26 4.89
N LEU A 75 3.76 7.09 4.51
CA LEU A 75 3.50 6.00 5.45
C LEU A 75 4.79 5.54 6.14
N SER A 76 5.87 5.39 5.38
CA SER A 76 7.18 4.98 5.92
C SER A 76 7.73 6.02 6.88
N ASP A 77 7.59 7.31 6.60
CA ASP A 77 8.07 8.38 7.47
C ASP A 77 7.33 8.41 8.82
N LYS A 78 6.06 8.00 8.85
CA LYS A 78 5.31 7.79 10.10
C LYS A 78 5.77 6.53 10.82
N LEU A 79 5.87 5.41 10.10
CA LEU A 79 6.22 4.11 10.65
C LEU A 79 7.63 4.10 11.27
N GLU A 80 8.58 4.74 10.61
CA GLU A 80 9.98 4.80 11.05
C GLU A 80 10.10 5.52 12.40
N LYS A 81 9.34 6.60 12.61
CA LYS A 81 9.34 7.32 13.90
C LYS A 81 8.84 6.49 15.07
N ILE A 82 7.96 5.53 14.81
CA ILE A 82 7.32 4.70 15.84
C ILE A 82 8.13 3.43 16.08
N THR A 83 8.74 2.87 15.03
CA THR A 83 9.25 1.49 15.04
C THR A 83 10.67 1.33 14.52
N GLY A 84 11.21 2.33 13.81
CA GLY A 84 12.44 2.22 13.03
C GLY A 84 12.30 1.44 11.71
N TRP A 85 11.09 0.99 11.35
CA TRP A 85 10.83 0.25 10.10
C TRP A 85 10.29 1.15 8.99
N ARG A 86 10.55 0.73 7.74
CA ARG A 86 10.01 1.34 6.52
C ARG A 86 9.36 0.30 5.62
N VAL A 87 8.41 0.72 4.80
CA VAL A 87 7.86 -0.10 3.71
C VAL A 87 8.43 0.38 2.38
N VAL A 88 8.74 -0.57 1.49
CA VAL A 88 9.28 -0.27 0.15
C VAL A 88 8.41 -0.93 -0.92
N PRO A 89 8.10 -0.25 -2.03
CA PRO A 89 7.37 -0.85 -3.13
C PRO A 89 8.27 -1.79 -3.93
N VAL A 90 7.69 -2.92 -4.37
CA VAL A 90 8.28 -3.86 -5.31
C VAL A 90 7.25 -4.18 -6.40
N ALA A 91 7.71 -4.44 -7.62
CA ALA A 91 6.80 -4.68 -8.76
C ALA A 91 6.11 -6.05 -8.71
N GLU A 92 6.76 -7.02 -8.05
CA GLU A 92 6.44 -8.45 -8.09
C GLU A 92 7.02 -9.19 -6.88
N LEU A 93 6.85 -10.52 -6.84
CA LEU A 93 7.45 -11.37 -5.82
C LEU A 93 8.98 -11.35 -5.95
N VAL A 94 9.69 -11.14 -4.85
CA VAL A 94 11.15 -11.04 -4.79
C VAL A 94 11.78 -12.31 -4.18
N PRO A 95 13.07 -12.60 -4.45
CA PRO A 95 13.78 -13.78 -3.93
C PRO A 95 13.90 -13.86 -2.40
#